data_AF-A0A947QK86-F1
#
_entry.id   AF-A0A947QK86-F1
#
_cell.length_a   1.000
_cell.length_b   1.000
_cell.length_c   1.000
_cell.angle_alpha   90.00
_cell.angle_beta   90.00
_cell.angle_gamma   90.00
#
_symmetry.space_group_name_H-M   'P 1'
#
loop_
_entity.id
_entity.type
_entity.pdbx_description
1 polymer ?
#
loop_
_entity_poly.entity_id
_entity_poly.type
_entity_poly.pdbx_seq_one_letter_code
_entity_poly.pdbx_strand_id
1 'polypeptide(L)'
;MFRLQNAYFPRPLTHDLFKNTIEQLGAKVDFIYLNKIEQNTYYAQVHLTQKDNEIVIDARPSDAIAIALRCEAAIYIDEKVMESNAVDREEFLKEQKEKSYKTYLESLEEEDLGKLKH
;
A
#
# COMPACT_ATOMS: atom_id res chain seq x y z
N MET A 1 0.17 0.86 -4.36
CA MET A 1 1.21 0.12 -5.12
C MET A 1 1.86 0.97 -6.22
N PHE A 2 1.13 1.59 -7.16
CA PHE A 2 1.76 2.27 -8.32
C PHE A 2 2.54 3.58 -8.07
N ARG A 3 2.30 4.33 -6.99
CA ARG A 3 3.13 5.52 -6.68
C ARG A 3 4.56 5.18 -6.25
N LEU A 4 4.82 3.96 -5.79
CA LEU A 4 6.19 3.48 -5.50
C LEU A 4 7.02 3.30 -6.78
N GLN A 5 6.39 3.23 -7.97
CA GLN A 5 7.06 3.07 -9.26
C GLN A 5 7.19 4.36 -10.07
N ASN A 6 6.74 5.51 -9.54
CA ASN A 6 6.87 6.83 -10.18
C ASN A 6 6.43 6.89 -11.67
N ALA A 7 5.46 6.06 -12.06
CA ALA A 7 4.92 6.02 -13.42
C ALA A 7 3.85 7.11 -13.59
N TYR A 8 4.04 8.00 -14.56
CA TYR A 8 3.07 9.04 -14.90
C TYR A 8 1.97 8.47 -15.79
N PHE A 9 0.72 8.51 -15.33
CA PHE A 9 -0.45 8.08 -16.10
C PHE A 9 -1.23 9.29 -16.63
N PRO A 10 -1.72 9.28 -17.88
CA PRO A 10 -2.44 10.41 -18.48
C PRO A 10 -3.81 10.68 -17.85
N ARG A 11 -4.35 9.74 -17.07
CA ARG A 11 -5.63 9.84 -16.36
C ARG A 11 -5.44 9.43 -14.90
N PRO A 12 -6.19 10.03 -13.96
CA PRO A 12 -6.08 9.68 -12.55
C PRO A 12 -6.52 8.23 -12.31
N LEU A 13 -5.72 7.48 -11.56
CA LEU A 13 -6.11 6.17 -11.04
C LEU A 13 -7.02 6.31 -9.82
N THR A 14 -7.54 5.21 -9.30
CA THR A 14 -8.54 5.22 -8.21
C THR A 14 -8.11 6.01 -6.98
N HIS A 15 -6.88 5.82 -6.49
CA HIS A 15 -6.39 6.54 -5.32
C HIS A 15 -6.08 8.02 -5.62
N ASP A 16 -5.76 8.37 -6.87
CA ASP A 16 -5.61 9.75 -7.31
C ASP A 16 -6.97 10.45 -7.43
N LEU A 17 -7.98 9.75 -7.95
CA LEU A 17 -9.37 10.19 -7.94
C LEU A 17 -9.84 10.46 -6.51
N PHE A 18 -9.58 9.55 -5.58
CA PHE A 18 -10.00 9.70 -4.18
C PHE A 18 -9.36 10.90 -3.49
N LYS A 19 -8.04 11.12 -3.68
CA LYS A 19 -7.37 12.34 -3.24
C LYS A 19 -8.07 13.58 -3.79
N ASN A 20 -8.29 13.63 -5.10
CA ASN A 20 -8.91 14.78 -5.75
C ASN A 20 -10.33 15.01 -5.20
N THR A 21 -11.11 13.95 -4.97
CA THR A 21 -12.44 14.05 -4.37
C THR A 21 -12.39 14.67 -2.97
N ILE A 22 -11.48 14.20 -2.10
CA ILE A 22 -11.30 14.77 -0.76
C ILE A 22 -10.97 16.27 -0.83
N GLU A 23 -10.01 16.64 -1.67
CA GLU A 23 -9.58 18.04 -1.83
C GLU A 23 -10.72 18.92 -2.38
N GLN A 24 -11.49 18.44 -3.37
CA GLN A 24 -12.61 19.18 -3.94
C GLN A 24 -13.79 19.32 -2.97
N LEU A 25 -13.94 18.41 -2.02
CA LEU A 25 -14.90 18.52 -0.93
C LEU A 25 -14.40 19.44 0.21
N GLY A 26 -13.21 20.03 0.08
CA GLY A 26 -12.64 20.92 1.09
C GLY A 26 -12.16 20.21 2.35
N ALA A 27 -11.84 18.91 2.23
CA ALA A 27 -11.23 18.13 3.29
C ALA A 27 -9.74 17.95 3.02
N LYS A 28 -8.98 17.70 4.08
CA LYS A 28 -7.55 17.41 4.05
C LYS A 28 -7.29 16.10 4.77
N VAL A 29 -6.46 15.22 4.19
CA VAL A 29 -5.94 14.05 4.91
C VAL A 29 -4.83 14.53 5.83
N ASP A 30 -4.98 14.31 7.12
CA ASP A 30 -3.97 14.73 8.12
C ASP A 30 -2.96 13.61 8.36
N PHE A 31 -3.46 12.40 8.60
CA PHE A 31 -2.64 11.21 8.77
C PHE A 31 -3.46 9.94 8.53
N ILE A 32 -2.77 8.81 8.42
CA ILE A 32 -3.40 7.50 8.56
C ILE A 32 -2.90 6.83 9.83
N TYR A 33 -3.71 5.93 10.39
CA TYR A 33 -3.37 5.21 11.61
C TYR A 33 -3.69 3.72 11.45
N LEU A 34 -2.67 2.86 11.49
CA LEU A 34 -2.83 1.41 11.56
C LEU A 34 -3.07 1.04 13.02
N ASN A 35 -4.32 0.79 13.37
CA ASN A 35 -4.77 0.80 14.76
C ASN A 35 -5.01 -0.59 15.36
N LYS A 36 -5.32 -1.60 14.55
CA LYS A 36 -5.61 -2.94 15.08
C LYS A 36 -5.36 -4.08 14.10
N ILE A 37 -5.18 -5.27 14.67
CA ILE A 37 -5.22 -6.57 13.98
C ILE A 37 -6.24 -7.45 14.71
N GLU A 38 -7.21 -7.98 13.97
CA GLU A 38 -8.18 -8.94 14.49
C GLU A 38 -8.26 -10.13 13.54
N GLN A 39 -8.13 -11.36 14.05
CA GLN A 39 -8.20 -12.58 13.23
C GLN A 39 -7.30 -12.51 11.98
N ASN A 40 -6.06 -12.03 12.14
CA ASN A 40 -5.08 -11.84 11.06
C ASN A 40 -5.50 -10.82 9.98
N THR A 41 -6.53 -10.01 10.25
CA THR A 41 -6.99 -8.91 9.41
C THR A 41 -6.52 -7.60 10.00
N TYR A 42 -5.76 -6.84 9.22
CA TYR A 42 -5.25 -5.52 9.60
C TYR A 42 -6.28 -4.45 9.24
N TYR A 43 -6.42 -3.48 10.13
CA TYR A 43 -7.29 -2.32 9.95
C TYR A 43 -6.47 -1.04 9.97
N ALA A 44 -6.95 -0.06 9.22
CA ALA A 44 -6.37 1.28 9.20
C ALA A 44 -7.49 2.31 9.15
N GLN A 45 -7.17 3.50 9.63
CA GLN A 45 -8.05 4.65 9.59
C GLN A 45 -7.38 5.77 8.80
N VAL A 46 -8.17 6.46 7.97
CA VAL A 46 -7.78 7.71 7.33
C VAL A 46 -8.42 8.83 8.12
N HIS A 47 -7.59 9.66 8.75
CA HIS A 47 -8.01 10.81 9.53
C HIS A 47 -7.96 12.06 8.67
N LEU A 48 -9.09 12.75 8.61
CA LEU A 48 -9.30 13.93 7.78
C LEU A 48 -9.86 15.08 8.59
N THR A 49 -9.51 16.29 8.21
CA THR A 49 -10.17 17.52 8.70
C THR A 49 -10.96 18.15 7.56
N GLN A 50 -12.22 18.47 7.81
CA GLN A 50 -13.06 19.29 6.92
C GLN A 50 -13.61 20.48 7.70
N LYS A 51 -13.10 21.68 7.39
CA LYS A 51 -13.33 22.89 8.20
C LYS A 51 -12.85 22.65 9.64
N ASP A 52 -13.75 22.55 10.61
CA ASP A 52 -13.46 22.30 12.03
C ASP A 52 -13.91 20.91 12.50
N ASN A 53 -14.33 20.05 11.57
CA ASN A 53 -14.79 18.69 11.88
C ASN A 53 -13.69 17.67 11.55
N GLU A 54 -13.43 16.80 12.52
CA GLU A 54 -12.64 15.59 12.33
C GLU A 54 -13.52 14.49 11.73
N ILE A 55 -13.01 13.84 10.68
CA ILE A 55 -13.66 12.74 9.99
C ILE A 55 -12.70 11.56 9.97
N VAL A 56 -13.17 10.41 10.44
CA VAL A 56 -12.40 9.16 10.44
C VAL A 56 -13.06 8.18 9.48
N ILE A 57 -12.28 7.70 8.50
CA ILE A 57 -12.74 6.72 7.52
C ILE A 57 -12.00 5.39 7.76
N ASP A 58 -12.76 4.32 7.98
CA ASP A 58 -12.22 2.95 8.04
C ASP A 58 -11.72 2.53 6.65
N ALA A 59 -10.53 1.94 6.61
CA ALA A 59 -9.87 1.54 5.38
C ALA A 59 -9.00 0.30 5.58
N ARG A 60 -8.81 -0.46 4.50
CA ARG A 60 -7.75 -1.47 4.48
C ARG A 60 -6.38 -0.77 4.49
N PRO A 61 -5.37 -1.34 5.15
CA PRO A 61 -4.03 -0.73 5.20
C PRO A 61 -3.44 -0.41 3.82
N SER A 62 -3.64 -1.28 2.84
CA SER A 62 -3.16 -1.06 1.47
C SER A 62 -3.70 0.22 0.83
N ASP A 63 -4.97 0.54 1.11
CA ASP A 63 -5.66 1.72 0.57
C ASP A 63 -5.25 2.97 1.34
N ALA A 64 -5.24 2.89 2.68
CA ALA A 64 -4.79 3.97 3.54
C ALA A 64 -3.36 4.41 3.19
N ILE A 65 -2.42 3.47 3.06
CA ILE A 65 -1.03 3.76 2.67
C ILE A 65 -0.96 4.41 1.29
N ALA A 66 -1.75 3.90 0.32
CA ALA A 66 -1.77 4.45 -1.03
C ALA A 66 -2.33 5.89 -1.09
N ILE A 67 -3.24 6.25 -0.18
CA ILE A 67 -3.75 7.61 0.01
C ILE A 67 -2.70 8.48 0.70
N ALA A 68 -2.08 8.00 1.79
CA ALA A 68 -1.06 8.73 2.53
C ALA A 68 0.11 9.17 1.62
N LEU A 69 0.60 8.26 0.78
CA LEU A 69 1.65 8.56 -0.21
C LEU A 69 1.25 9.60 -1.27
N ARG A 70 -0.05 9.79 -1.51
CA ARG A 70 -0.57 10.75 -2.50
C ARG A 70 -0.88 12.10 -1.89
N CYS A 71 -1.32 12.11 -0.64
CA CYS A 71 -1.62 13.30 0.13
C CYS A 71 -0.41 13.80 0.93
N GLU A 72 0.72 13.10 0.87
CA GLU A 72 1.92 13.39 1.68
C GLU A 72 1.60 13.42 3.18
N ALA A 73 0.68 12.55 3.60
CA ALA A 73 0.20 12.46 4.97
C ALA A 73 1.07 11.52 5.81
N ALA A 74 1.18 11.81 7.10
CA ALA A 74 1.91 10.96 8.03
C ALA A 74 1.25 9.57 8.17
N ILE A 75 2.06 8.56 8.44
CA ILE A 75 1.61 7.19 8.73
C ILE A 75 1.98 6.86 10.17
N TYR A 76 0.97 6.64 11.01
CA TYR A 76 1.13 6.15 12.36
C TYR A 76 0.74 4.68 12.44
N ILE A 77 1.42 3.95 13.31
CA ILE A 77 1.16 2.54 13.56
C ILE A 77 1.07 2.37 15.07
N ASP A 78 0.05 1.65 15.53
CA ASP A 78 -0.06 1.27 16.92
C ASP A 78 1.07 0.32 17.32
N GLU A 79 1.67 0.56 18.48
CA GLU A 79 2.81 -0.23 18.96
C GLU A 79 2.49 -1.73 19.04
N LYS A 80 1.27 -2.09 19.46
CA LYS A 80 0.85 -3.50 19.56
C LYS A 80 0.76 -4.17 18.20
N VAL A 81 0.31 -3.42 17.19
CA VAL A 81 0.27 -3.87 15.79
C VAL A 81 1.69 -4.09 15.29
N MET A 82 2.62 -3.20 15.65
CA MET A 82 4.04 -3.33 15.28
C MET A 82 4.71 -4.54 15.95
N GLU A 83 4.55 -4.72 17.26
CA GLU A 83 5.18 -5.80 18.03
C GLU A 83 4.74 -7.19 17.58
N SER A 84 3.46 -7.34 17.23
CA SER A 84 2.89 -8.64 16.85
C SER A 84 3.47 -9.23 15.56
N ASN A 85 4.11 -8.42 14.71
CA ASN A 85 4.51 -8.82 13.35
C ASN A 85 5.81 -8.12 12.89
N ALA A 86 6.69 -7.74 13.82
CA ALA A 86 8.02 -7.26 13.47
C ALA A 86 8.81 -8.40 12.81
N VAL A 87 8.88 -8.38 11.47
CA VAL A 87 9.71 -9.31 10.70
C VAL A 87 11.13 -8.78 10.69
N ASP A 88 12.11 -9.65 10.94
CA ASP A 88 13.51 -9.28 10.78
C ASP A 88 13.74 -8.85 9.33
N ARG A 89 14.34 -7.66 9.16
CA ARG A 89 14.54 -7.04 7.86
C ARG A 89 15.39 -7.93 6.94
N GLU A 90 16.38 -8.63 7.48
CA GLU A 90 17.23 -9.50 6.67
C GLU A 90 16.48 -10.75 6.19
N GLU A 91 15.69 -11.34 7.07
CA GLU A 91 14.86 -12.51 6.76
C GLU A 91 13.83 -12.16 5.67
N PHE A 92 13.12 -11.05 5.82
CA PHE A 92 12.15 -10.57 4.83
C PHE A 92 12.80 -10.31 3.46
N LEU A 93 13.98 -9.66 3.43
CA LEU A 93 14.70 -9.39 2.19
C LEU A 93 15.19 -10.68 1.52
N LYS A 94 15.57 -11.69 2.30
CA LYS A 94 15.99 -12.99 1.78
C LYS A 94 14.83 -13.73 1.13
N GLU A 95 13.68 -13.80 1.80
CA GLU A 95 12.47 -14.43 1.25
C GLU A 95 12.01 -13.76 -0.06
N GLN A 96 12.05 -12.43 -0.13
CA GLN A 96 11.66 -11.70 -1.34
C GLN A 96 12.63 -11.93 -2.50
N LYS A 97 13.94 -12.03 -2.23
CA LYS A 97 14.94 -12.39 -3.25
C LYS A 97 14.73 -13.82 -3.76
N GLU A 98 14.48 -14.77 -2.87
CA GLU A 98 14.23 -16.17 -3.25
C GLU A 98 12.98 -16.31 -4.11
N LYS A 99 11.87 -15.64 -3.74
CA LYS A 99 10.65 -15.60 -4.56
C LYS A 99 10.92 -14.99 -5.94
N SER A 100 11.61 -13.85 -5.99
CA SER A 100 11.95 -13.20 -7.26
C SER A 100 12.83 -14.07 -8.15
N TYR A 101 13.79 -14.79 -7.57
CA TYR A 101 14.67 -15.69 -8.31
C TYR A 101 13.92 -16.90 -8.84
N LYS A 102 13.02 -17.48 -8.04
CA LYS A 102 12.18 -18.60 -8.46
C LYS A 102 11.27 -18.24 -9.63
N THR A 103 10.59 -17.09 -9.57
CA THR A 103 9.79 -16.58 -10.69
C THR A 103 10.63 -16.33 -11.95
N TYR A 104 11.87 -15.87 -11.80
CA TYR A 104 12.79 -15.70 -12.92
C TYR A 104 13.18 -17.05 -13.55
N LEU A 105 13.51 -18.07 -12.75
CA LEU A 105 13.82 -19.41 -13.25
C LEU A 105 12.64 -20.04 -13.99
N GLU A 106 11.42 -19.94 -13.42
CA GLU A 106 10.19 -20.45 -14.05
C GLU A 106 9.96 -19.80 -15.42
N SER A 107 10.22 -18.49 -15.56
CA SER A 107 10.08 -17.79 -16.85
C SER A 107 11.09 -18.24 -17.91
N LEU A 108 12.30 -18.64 -17.51
CA LEU A 108 13.34 -19.14 -18.43
C LEU A 108 13.03 -20.57 -18.92
N GLU A 109 12.46 -21.41 -18.05
CA GLU A 109 12.04 -22.77 -18.41
C GLU A 109 10.89 -22.76 -19.44
N GLU A 110 9.95 -21.82 -19.32
CA GLU A 110 8.85 -21.65 -20.29
C GLU A 110 9.34 -21.16 -21.66
N GLU A 111 10.34 -20.27 -21.71
CA GLU A 111 10.91 -19.75 -22.97
C GLU A 111 11.70 -20.80 -23.77
N ASP A 112 12.39 -21.74 -23.10
CA ASP A 112 13.14 -22.81 -23.78
C ASP A 112 12.24 -23.94 -24.30
N LEU A 113 11.09 -24.21 -23.66
CA LEU A 113 10.07 -25.13 -24.17
C LEU A 113 9.35 -24.62 -25.44
N GLY A 114 9.30 -23.30 -25.62
CA GLY A 114 8.71 -22.65 -26.81
C GLY A 114 9.52 -22.84 -28.10
N LYS A 115 10.83 -23.14 -28.00
CA LYS A 115 11.74 -23.29 -29.15
C LYS A 115 11.82 -24.71 -29.73
N LEU A 116 11.16 -25.69 -29.10
CA LEU A 116 11.16 -27.11 -29.51
C LEU A 116 9.92 -27.55 -30.30
N LYS A 117 8.99 -26.63 -30.62
CA LYS A 117 7.74 -26.94 -31.35
C LYS A 117 7.65 -26.37 -32.77
N HIS A 118 8.77 -26.03 -33.40
CA HIS A 118 8.82 -25.76 -34.84
C HIS A 118 9.87 -26.59 -35.57
#